data_AF-A0A3A2Z492-F1
#
_entry.id   AF-A0A3A2Z492-F1
#
_cell.length_a   1.000
_cell.length_b   1.000
_cell.length_c   1.000
_cell.angle_alpha   90.00
_cell.angle_beta   90.00
_cell.angle_gamma   90.00
#
_symmetry.space_group_name_H-M   'P 1'
#
loop_
_entity.id
_entity.type
_entity.pdbx_description
1 polymer ?
#
loop_
_entity_poly.entity_id
_entity_poly.type
_entity_poly.pdbx_seq_one_letter_code
_entity_poly.pdbx_strand_id
1 'polypeptide(L)'
;MPSVVKNAVCGPQVAGPKRPDNWDDIEGLNPCPLNACCDTWGQCGTTDKFCTKTNSTTGAPGTAKNGTDGCISNCGTEIKDNSGYPSDLPMAVGYYEAFNNQRPCLTLSVEAIKTQRVIGYSDPHDLNIDVLWSHVHFAFANVTEDFDVDVSSVKDEFEAFTKLKTPRAQPRVLSFGGWSFSTALDSYAIFRKGVTDAQREKFATNVVNFAKDNNLNGLDFDWEYPGAPDIPGIPAGDKGDGKRYLEFLKMVRDKLPEMTLSIASPASYWYLKGFPIKDISDVVDYIVFITYDLHGQWDYNNDWSDPGCDGGRLSPVSR
;
A
#
# COMPACT_ATOMS: atom_id res chain seq x y z
N MET A 1 -17.49 28.44 -17.47
CA MET A 1 -17.22 27.67 -16.24
C MET A 1 -18.53 27.31 -15.60
N PRO A 2 -18.69 26.06 -15.12
CA PRO A 2 -19.81 25.63 -14.30
C PRO A 2 -19.94 26.45 -13.02
N SER A 3 -21.13 26.44 -12.42
CA SER A 3 -21.36 27.03 -11.10
C SER A 3 -20.55 26.31 -10.02
N VAL A 4 -20.06 27.08 -9.05
CA VAL A 4 -19.30 26.52 -7.92
C VAL A 4 -20.22 25.65 -7.06
N VAL A 5 -19.73 24.46 -6.70
CA VAL A 5 -20.37 23.56 -5.72
C VAL A 5 -19.56 23.64 -4.43
N LYS A 6 -20.21 24.03 -3.32
CA LYS A 6 -19.54 24.40 -2.06
C LYS A 6 -18.63 23.30 -1.50
N ASN A 7 -18.97 22.04 -1.71
CA ASN A 7 -18.26 20.86 -1.21
C ASN A 7 -17.54 20.07 -2.31
N ALA A 8 -17.40 20.62 -3.52
CA ALA A 8 -16.65 19.94 -4.58
C ALA A 8 -15.16 19.87 -4.22
N VAL A 9 -14.58 18.69 -4.40
CA VAL A 9 -13.16 18.38 -4.20
C VAL A 9 -12.45 18.07 -5.52
N CYS A 10 -13.19 17.84 -6.60
CA CYS A 10 -12.67 17.64 -7.94
C CYS A 10 -13.49 18.35 -9.02
N GLY A 11 -12.93 18.44 -10.22
CA GLY A 11 -13.59 18.96 -11.40
C GLY A 11 -13.65 20.49 -11.46
N PRO A 12 -14.27 21.03 -12.52
CA PRO A 12 -14.38 22.47 -12.76
C PRO A 12 -15.32 23.22 -11.78
N GLN A 13 -16.10 22.51 -10.96
CA GLN A 13 -17.03 23.04 -9.97
C GLN A 13 -16.35 23.46 -8.65
N VAL A 14 -15.07 23.10 -8.44
CA VAL A 14 -14.29 23.55 -7.28
C VAL A 14 -14.23 25.09 -7.25
N ALA A 15 -14.18 25.69 -6.07
CA ALA A 15 -14.10 27.15 -5.93
C ALA A 15 -12.72 27.69 -6.31
N GLY A 16 -12.69 28.77 -7.11
CA GLY A 16 -11.45 29.49 -7.44
C GLY A 16 -10.51 28.93 -8.54
N PRO A 17 -10.85 27.92 -9.37
CA PRO A 17 -9.94 27.48 -10.43
C PRO A 17 -9.78 28.56 -11.50
N LYS A 18 -8.54 28.69 -12.00
CA LYS A 18 -8.27 29.49 -13.19
C LYS A 18 -8.97 28.83 -14.39
N ARG A 19 -9.62 29.63 -15.23
CA ARG A 19 -10.20 29.14 -16.49
C ARG A 19 -9.07 28.59 -17.38
N PRO A 20 -9.24 27.42 -18.00
CA PRO A 20 -8.24 26.88 -18.90
C PRO A 20 -8.21 27.71 -20.19
N ASP A 21 -7.05 27.78 -20.83
CA ASP A 21 -6.89 28.51 -22.09
C ASP A 21 -7.57 27.75 -23.25
N ASN A 22 -7.58 26.42 -23.18
CA ASN A 22 -8.38 25.53 -24.04
C ASN A 22 -9.57 24.97 -23.26
N TRP A 23 -10.79 25.13 -23.78
CA TRP A 23 -12.01 24.66 -23.12
C TRP A 23 -12.16 23.14 -23.14
N ASP A 24 -11.46 22.43 -24.02
CA ASP A 24 -11.44 20.96 -24.03
C ASP A 24 -10.75 20.39 -22.77
N ASP A 25 -9.88 21.16 -22.11
CA ASP A 25 -9.14 20.73 -20.91
C ASP A 25 -9.94 20.89 -19.62
N ILE A 26 -11.18 21.39 -19.70
CA ILE A 26 -12.01 21.70 -18.52
C ILE A 26 -12.28 20.47 -17.63
N GLU A 27 -12.32 19.27 -18.22
CA GLU A 27 -12.52 18.00 -17.51
C GLU A 27 -11.31 17.63 -16.65
N GLY A 28 -10.11 18.09 -17.00
CA GLY A 28 -8.87 17.81 -16.27
C GLY A 28 -8.61 18.72 -15.07
N LEU A 29 -9.48 19.70 -14.80
CA LEU A 29 -9.30 20.64 -13.69
C LEU A 29 -9.57 19.97 -12.34
N ASN A 30 -8.66 20.18 -11.39
CA ASN A 30 -8.74 19.63 -10.03
C ASN A 30 -8.96 18.09 -10.06
N PRO A 31 -7.98 17.32 -10.55
CA PRO A 31 -8.12 15.88 -10.69
C PRO A 31 -8.27 15.21 -9.33
N CYS A 32 -9.00 14.11 -9.29
CA CYS A 32 -9.05 13.26 -8.12
C CYS A 32 -7.68 12.63 -7.84
N PRO A 33 -7.32 12.42 -6.56
CA PRO A 33 -6.18 11.60 -6.20
C PRO A 33 -6.23 10.22 -6.88
N LEU A 34 -5.06 9.64 -7.17
CA LEU A 34 -4.92 8.31 -7.77
C LEU A 34 -5.62 8.14 -9.13
N ASN A 35 -5.90 9.24 -9.83
CA ASN A 35 -6.69 9.24 -11.06
C ASN A 35 -8.06 8.57 -10.89
N ALA A 36 -8.66 8.66 -9.70
CA ALA A 36 -10.03 8.21 -9.49
C ALA A 36 -11.03 9.03 -10.33
N CYS A 37 -12.25 8.52 -10.44
CA CYS A 37 -13.32 9.19 -11.19
C CYS A 37 -13.81 10.41 -10.42
N CYS A 38 -14.10 11.49 -11.15
CA CYS A 38 -14.77 12.67 -10.62
C CYS A 38 -16.23 12.67 -11.08
N ASP A 39 -17.19 12.66 -10.17
CA ASP A 39 -18.61 12.72 -10.50
C ASP A 39 -19.07 14.17 -10.81
N THR A 40 -20.32 14.34 -11.26
CA THR A 40 -20.83 15.68 -11.58
C THR A 40 -21.12 16.58 -10.36
N TRP A 41 -21.10 16.00 -9.16
CA TRP A 41 -21.18 16.69 -7.87
C TRP A 41 -19.79 17.13 -7.34
N GLY A 42 -18.73 16.86 -8.11
CA GLY A 42 -17.35 17.19 -7.77
C GLY A 42 -16.78 16.33 -6.65
N GLN A 43 -17.22 15.07 -6.55
CA GLN A 43 -16.72 14.08 -5.59
C GLN A 43 -15.88 13.00 -6.27
N CYS A 44 -14.89 12.50 -5.53
CA CYS A 44 -13.97 11.47 -6.03
C CYS A 44 -14.36 10.08 -5.55
N GLY A 45 -14.32 9.10 -6.46
CA GLY A 45 -14.50 7.69 -6.10
C GLY A 45 -14.12 6.73 -7.24
N THR A 46 -14.16 5.43 -6.93
CA THR A 46 -13.70 4.37 -7.84
C THR A 46 -14.82 3.40 -8.24
N THR A 47 -16.04 3.61 -7.76
CA THR A 47 -17.20 2.75 -8.07
C THR A 47 -18.01 3.30 -9.23
N ASP A 48 -18.91 2.47 -9.78
CA ASP A 48 -19.80 2.86 -10.87
C ASP A 48 -20.60 4.15 -10.57
N LYS A 49 -20.90 4.41 -9.29
CA LYS A 49 -21.56 5.64 -8.84
C LYS A 49 -20.80 6.89 -9.29
N PHE A 50 -19.48 6.87 -9.24
CA PHE A 50 -18.62 8.01 -9.61
C PHE A 50 -18.10 7.91 -11.05
N CYS A 51 -18.02 6.70 -11.59
CA CYS A 51 -17.31 6.41 -12.83
C CYS A 51 -18.23 6.26 -14.06
N THR A 52 -19.55 6.17 -13.89
CA THR A 52 -20.47 5.95 -15.02
C THR A 52 -20.69 7.24 -15.81
N LYS A 53 -20.32 7.23 -17.09
CA LYS A 53 -20.65 8.34 -18.01
C LYS A 53 -22.14 8.35 -18.33
N THR A 54 -22.80 9.47 -18.07
CA THR A 54 -24.18 9.72 -18.53
C THR A 54 -24.26 11.12 -19.11
N ASN A 55 -24.84 11.25 -20.30
CA ASN A 55 -24.95 12.55 -20.96
C ASN A 55 -26.29 13.19 -20.62
N SER A 56 -26.26 14.48 -20.27
CA SER A 56 -27.47 15.29 -20.19
C SER A 56 -28.17 15.37 -21.55
N THR A 57 -29.49 15.47 -21.54
CA THR A 57 -30.31 15.75 -22.73
C THR A 57 -30.01 17.11 -23.34
N THR A 58 -29.40 18.03 -22.59
CA THR A 58 -28.99 19.36 -23.07
C THR A 58 -27.63 19.37 -23.77
N GLY A 59 -26.83 18.30 -23.66
CA GLY A 59 -25.48 18.23 -24.22
C GLY A 59 -24.46 19.17 -23.56
N ALA A 60 -24.79 19.79 -22.43
CA ALA A 60 -23.89 20.70 -21.73
C ALA A 60 -22.70 19.92 -21.09
N PRO A 61 -21.44 20.35 -21.29
CA PRO A 61 -20.28 19.70 -20.67
C PRO A 61 -20.35 19.72 -19.14
N GLY A 62 -19.88 18.64 -18.50
CA GLY A 62 -19.90 18.50 -17.03
C GLY A 62 -21.28 18.32 -16.42
N THR A 63 -22.28 17.90 -17.21
CA THR A 63 -23.64 17.60 -16.73
C THR A 63 -24.03 16.16 -17.01
N ALA A 64 -24.79 15.56 -16.09
CA ALA A 64 -25.24 14.18 -16.16
C ALA A 64 -26.70 14.09 -16.65
N LYS A 65 -27.12 12.88 -17.05
CA LYS A 65 -28.55 12.57 -17.21
C LYS A 65 -29.27 12.82 -15.87
N ASN A 66 -30.46 13.41 -15.92
CA ASN A 66 -31.25 13.65 -14.70
C ASN A 66 -31.45 12.35 -13.91
N GLY A 67 -31.19 12.39 -12.60
CA GLY A 67 -31.26 11.23 -11.71
C GLY A 67 -30.03 10.31 -11.73
N THR A 68 -28.90 10.75 -12.31
CA THR A 68 -27.63 10.01 -12.29
C THR A 68 -26.51 10.93 -11.80
N ASP A 69 -25.50 10.37 -11.13
CA ASP A 69 -24.35 11.13 -10.64
C ASP A 69 -23.37 11.51 -11.76
N GLY A 70 -23.38 10.73 -12.86
CA GLY A 70 -22.53 10.94 -14.03
C GLY A 70 -21.04 10.91 -13.70
N CYS A 71 -20.22 11.22 -14.70
CA CYS A 71 -18.78 11.31 -14.52
C CYS A 71 -18.18 12.36 -15.45
N ILE A 72 -17.30 13.20 -14.90
CA ILE A 72 -16.59 14.28 -15.57
C ILE A 72 -15.25 13.79 -16.12
N SER A 73 -14.46 13.07 -15.32
CA SER A 73 -13.07 12.71 -15.66
C SER A 73 -12.71 11.31 -15.15
N ASN A 74 -11.76 10.66 -15.83
CA ASN A 74 -11.29 9.29 -15.53
C ASN A 74 -12.39 8.22 -15.49
N CYS A 75 -13.46 8.45 -16.25
CA CYS A 75 -14.65 7.60 -16.19
C CYS A 75 -14.46 6.22 -16.81
N GLY A 76 -15.30 5.29 -16.35
CA GLY A 76 -15.25 3.88 -16.69
C GLY A 76 -14.65 3.04 -15.56
N THR A 77 -15.17 1.83 -15.41
CA THR A 77 -14.70 0.82 -14.43
C THR A 77 -14.13 -0.41 -15.13
N GLU A 78 -13.93 -0.33 -16.44
CA GLU A 78 -13.32 -1.39 -17.24
C GLU A 78 -11.92 -1.67 -16.73
N ILE A 79 -11.67 -2.93 -16.35
CA ILE A 79 -10.34 -3.40 -16.01
C ILE A 79 -9.51 -3.41 -17.29
N LYS A 80 -8.55 -2.49 -17.36
CA LYS A 80 -7.57 -2.46 -18.45
C LYS A 80 -6.44 -3.41 -18.10
N ASP A 81 -6.46 -4.58 -18.72
CA ASP A 81 -5.26 -5.42 -18.77
C ASP A 81 -4.25 -4.76 -19.71
N ASN A 82 -3.27 -4.07 -19.12
CA ASN A 82 -2.20 -3.41 -19.84
C ASN A 82 -0.92 -4.26 -19.90
N SER A 83 -0.97 -5.54 -19.49
CA SER A 83 0.21 -6.40 -19.37
C SER A 83 0.19 -7.55 -20.39
N GLY A 84 1.15 -7.53 -21.31
CA GLY A 84 1.79 -8.79 -21.67
C GLY A 84 2.52 -9.29 -20.42
N TYR A 85 2.16 -10.47 -19.91
CA TYR A 85 2.80 -11.06 -18.74
C TYR A 85 4.34 -11.06 -18.90
N PRO A 86 5.12 -10.45 -17.98
CA PRO A 86 6.58 -10.60 -18.01
C PRO A 86 6.95 -12.07 -17.76
N SER A 87 8.01 -12.54 -18.42
CA SER A 87 8.42 -13.94 -18.61
C SER A 87 8.26 -14.93 -17.44
N ASP A 88 7.84 -16.16 -17.78
CA ASP A 88 8.00 -17.52 -17.21
C ASP A 88 8.10 -17.82 -15.69
N LEU A 89 8.32 -16.87 -14.77
CA LEU A 89 8.32 -17.12 -13.32
C LEU A 89 7.70 -15.95 -12.50
N PRO A 90 6.56 -16.16 -11.81
CA PRO A 90 5.95 -15.14 -10.96
C PRO A 90 6.75 -14.89 -9.67
N MET A 91 6.77 -13.64 -9.19
CA MET A 91 7.25 -13.31 -7.85
C MET A 91 6.27 -13.86 -6.80
N ALA A 92 6.78 -14.68 -5.88
CA ALA A 92 6.09 -15.10 -4.67
C ALA A 92 6.76 -14.46 -3.45
N VAL A 93 6.05 -13.59 -2.74
CA VAL A 93 6.55 -12.89 -1.54
C VAL A 93 5.87 -13.48 -0.31
N GLY A 94 6.65 -13.93 0.68
CA GLY A 94 6.14 -14.47 1.93
C GLY A 94 6.59 -13.64 3.13
N TYR A 95 5.65 -13.19 3.96
CA TYR A 95 5.94 -12.55 5.24
C TYR A 95 6.05 -13.63 6.34
N TYR A 96 7.16 -13.61 7.07
CA TYR A 96 7.39 -14.44 8.24
C TYR A 96 7.20 -13.61 9.50
N GLU A 97 6.19 -13.94 10.30
CA GLU A 97 5.91 -13.29 11.57
C GLU A 97 6.97 -13.66 12.62
N ALA A 98 7.96 -12.80 12.82
CA ALA A 98 9.10 -13.00 13.71
C ALA A 98 8.73 -13.23 15.18
N PHE A 99 7.58 -12.71 15.63
CA PHE A 99 7.07 -12.89 16.99
C PHE A 99 6.31 -14.22 17.17
N ASN A 100 6.14 -15.02 16.11
CA ASN A 100 5.38 -16.27 16.18
C ASN A 100 5.97 -17.25 17.20
N ASN A 101 7.30 -17.25 17.39
CA ASN A 101 7.99 -18.07 18.38
C ASN A 101 7.70 -17.69 19.84
N GLN A 102 7.11 -16.52 20.09
CA GLN A 102 6.71 -16.05 21.43
C GLN A 102 5.36 -16.66 21.87
N ARG A 103 4.66 -17.37 20.98
CA ARG A 103 3.38 -18.02 21.30
C ARG A 103 3.59 -19.26 22.18
N PRO A 104 2.65 -19.59 23.08
CA PRO A 104 2.77 -20.77 23.95
C PRO A 104 2.83 -22.12 23.21
N CYS A 105 2.24 -22.20 22.01
CA CYS A 105 2.20 -23.40 21.18
C CYS A 105 1.92 -23.02 19.72
N LEU A 106 1.98 -24.02 18.81
CA LEU A 106 1.80 -23.85 17.37
C LEU A 106 2.73 -22.79 16.78
N THR A 107 3.99 -22.85 17.20
CA THR A 107 5.05 -21.99 16.69
C THR A 107 5.63 -22.56 15.40
N LEU A 108 6.07 -21.67 14.52
CA LEU A 108 6.79 -21.97 13.28
C LEU A 108 8.10 -21.20 13.33
N SER A 109 9.23 -21.89 13.38
CA SER A 109 10.54 -21.27 13.29
C SER A 109 10.84 -20.82 11.85
N VAL A 110 11.64 -19.78 11.70
CA VAL A 110 12.08 -19.27 10.39
C VAL A 110 12.86 -20.32 9.60
N GLU A 111 13.52 -21.25 10.29
CA GLU A 111 14.26 -22.37 9.68
C GLU A 111 13.32 -23.38 8.98
N ALA A 112 12.03 -23.38 9.33
CA ALA A 112 11.02 -24.20 8.68
C ALA A 112 10.60 -23.63 7.30
N ILE A 113 10.96 -22.38 6.98
CA ILE A 113 10.72 -21.80 5.66
C ILE A 113 11.57 -22.55 4.64
N LYS A 114 10.89 -23.39 3.85
CA LYS A 114 11.50 -24.10 2.74
C LYS A 114 11.71 -23.11 1.58
N THR A 115 12.96 -22.80 1.30
CA THR A 115 13.40 -21.94 0.19
C THR A 115 13.61 -22.72 -1.11
N GLN A 116 13.28 -24.02 -1.17
CA GLN A 116 13.58 -24.88 -2.32
C GLN A 116 12.39 -25.74 -2.82
N ARG A 117 12.44 -25.94 -4.15
CA ARG A 117 11.61 -26.70 -5.12
C ARG A 117 11.29 -28.17 -4.69
N VAL A 118 10.06 -28.65 -4.89
CA VAL A 118 9.61 -30.06 -4.98
C VAL A 118 9.17 -30.37 -6.43
N ILE A 119 9.84 -31.33 -7.11
CA ILE A 119 9.75 -31.57 -8.57
C ILE A 119 8.90 -32.81 -8.94
N GLY A 120 7.77 -32.63 -9.67
CA GLY A 120 7.02 -33.67 -10.44
C GLY A 120 5.51 -33.91 -10.15
N TYR A 121 4.57 -33.45 -11.00
CA TYR A 121 3.16 -33.89 -10.90
C TYR A 121 2.97 -35.12 -11.80
N SER A 122 2.85 -36.33 -11.23
CA SER A 122 2.53 -37.54 -12.00
C SER A 122 1.19 -38.19 -11.60
N ASP A 123 0.57 -37.72 -10.52
CA ASP A 123 -0.70 -38.20 -9.99
C ASP A 123 -1.49 -36.98 -9.43
N PRO A 124 -2.79 -36.82 -9.71
CA PRO A 124 -3.63 -35.80 -9.08
C PRO A 124 -3.71 -35.86 -7.54
N HIS A 125 -3.15 -36.90 -6.91
CA HIS A 125 -2.93 -36.99 -5.47
C HIS A 125 -1.48 -36.72 -5.02
N ASP A 126 -0.58 -36.33 -5.94
CA ASP A 126 0.86 -36.19 -5.69
C ASP A 126 1.37 -34.78 -6.06
N LEU A 127 1.40 -33.91 -5.06
CA LEU A 127 1.83 -32.51 -5.13
C LEU A 127 3.35 -32.39 -5.08
N ASN A 128 3.99 -32.19 -6.22
CA ASN A 128 5.35 -31.64 -6.24
C ASN A 128 5.31 -30.15 -6.60
N ILE A 129 5.46 -29.31 -5.56
CA ILE A 129 5.50 -27.85 -5.57
C ILE A 129 6.91 -27.32 -5.79
N ASP A 130 7.13 -26.64 -6.91
CA ASP A 130 8.44 -26.20 -7.32
C ASP A 130 8.60 -24.65 -7.27
N VAL A 131 9.20 -24.17 -6.16
CA VAL A 131 9.51 -22.79 -5.69
C VAL A 131 8.41 -22.22 -4.80
N LEU A 132 8.59 -22.27 -3.47
CA LEU A 132 7.59 -21.81 -2.50
C LEU A 132 7.58 -20.28 -2.34
N TRP A 133 8.75 -19.65 -2.24
CA TRP A 133 8.89 -18.20 -2.05
C TRP A 133 10.09 -17.67 -2.84
N SER A 134 9.86 -16.61 -3.63
CA SER A 134 10.93 -15.85 -4.29
C SER A 134 11.52 -14.79 -3.38
N HIS A 135 10.77 -14.25 -2.42
CA HIS A 135 11.24 -13.25 -1.45
C HIS A 135 10.69 -13.64 -0.08
N VAL A 136 11.53 -13.57 0.96
CA VAL A 136 11.09 -13.81 2.34
C VAL A 136 11.28 -12.53 3.14
N HIS A 137 10.17 -11.97 3.60
CA HIS A 137 10.11 -10.76 4.42
C HIS A 137 10.09 -11.17 5.89
N PHE A 138 11.08 -10.74 6.67
CA PHE A 138 11.10 -10.93 8.12
C PHE A 138 10.32 -9.80 8.79
N ALA A 139 9.14 -10.14 9.31
CA ALA A 139 8.13 -9.21 9.78
C ALA A 139 7.93 -9.32 11.31
N PHE A 140 8.31 -8.33 12.11
CA PHE A 140 8.95 -7.07 11.76
C PHE A 140 10.16 -6.85 12.64
N ALA A 141 11.17 -6.15 12.12
CA ALA A 141 12.13 -5.47 12.97
C ALA A 141 11.51 -4.22 13.59
N ASN A 142 11.86 -3.95 14.84
CA ASN A 142 11.44 -2.73 15.50
C ASN A 142 12.39 -1.57 15.15
N VAL A 143 11.92 -0.34 15.35
CA VAL A 143 12.72 0.87 15.22
C VAL A 143 12.54 1.67 16.50
N THR A 144 13.64 2.11 17.11
CA THR A 144 13.61 2.92 18.34
C THR A 144 13.20 4.36 18.04
N GLU A 145 12.91 5.16 19.09
CA GLU A 145 12.66 6.60 18.93
C GLU A 145 13.86 7.36 18.34
N ASP A 146 15.07 6.82 18.49
CA ASP A 146 16.30 7.32 17.90
C ASP A 146 16.56 6.80 16.48
N PHE A 147 15.62 6.06 15.91
CA PHE A 147 15.69 5.46 14.58
C PHE A 147 16.75 4.36 14.42
N ASP A 148 17.16 3.73 15.53
CA ASP A 148 18.00 2.53 15.49
C ASP A 148 17.14 1.29 15.28
N VAL A 149 17.67 0.31 14.54
CA VAL A 149 16.98 -0.97 14.31
C VAL A 149 17.14 -1.85 15.56
N ASP A 150 16.02 -2.36 16.07
CA ASP A 150 15.98 -3.25 17.23
C ASP A 150 15.31 -4.58 16.87
N VAL A 151 16.07 -5.66 16.98
CA VAL A 151 15.63 -7.04 16.79
C VAL A 151 15.74 -7.85 18.08
N SER A 152 15.98 -7.21 19.23
CA SER A 152 16.26 -7.88 20.51
C SER A 152 15.14 -8.82 20.96
N SER A 153 13.88 -8.43 20.72
CA SER A 153 12.69 -9.23 21.04
C SER A 153 12.53 -10.50 20.19
N VAL A 154 13.19 -10.55 19.03
CA VAL A 154 13.11 -11.62 18.03
C VAL A 154 14.51 -12.11 17.61
N LYS A 155 15.50 -11.94 18.50
CA LYS A 155 16.92 -12.13 18.20
C LYS A 155 17.23 -13.50 17.64
N ASP A 156 16.74 -14.56 18.28
CA ASP A 156 17.04 -15.94 17.89
C ASP A 156 16.52 -16.24 16.47
N GLU A 157 15.31 -15.77 16.15
CA GLU A 157 14.72 -15.91 14.80
C GLU A 157 15.45 -15.05 13.78
N PHE A 158 15.87 -13.85 14.15
CA PHE A 158 16.64 -12.99 13.24
C PHE A 158 18.02 -13.58 12.93
N GLU A 159 18.71 -14.14 13.93
CA GLU A 159 19.98 -14.84 13.74
C GLU A 159 19.83 -16.09 12.87
N ALA A 160 18.72 -16.82 12.98
CA ALA A 160 18.41 -17.94 12.10
C ALA A 160 18.06 -17.46 10.68
N PHE A 161 17.31 -16.37 10.56
CA PHE A 161 16.92 -15.76 9.29
C PHE A 161 18.12 -15.35 8.44
N THR A 162 19.10 -14.66 9.05
CA THR A 162 20.33 -14.23 8.35
C THR A 162 21.17 -15.40 7.83
N LYS A 163 21.02 -16.60 8.42
CA LYS A 163 21.70 -17.83 8.03
C LYS A 163 20.93 -18.66 6.98
N LEU A 164 19.69 -18.29 6.65
CA LEU A 164 18.92 -19.01 5.64
C LEU A 164 19.69 -19.06 4.33
N LYS A 165 19.95 -20.28 3.84
CA LYS A 165 20.54 -20.49 2.53
C LYS A 165 19.48 -20.22 1.48
N THR A 166 19.49 -19.00 0.99
CA THR A 166 18.69 -18.62 -0.16
C THR A 166 19.55 -18.75 -1.42
N PRO A 167 19.06 -19.36 -2.51
CA PRO A 167 19.64 -19.13 -3.82
C PRO A 167 19.76 -17.63 -4.05
N ARG A 168 20.75 -17.16 -4.83
CA ARG A 168 20.92 -15.72 -5.15
C ARG A 168 19.65 -15.03 -5.70
N ALA A 169 18.66 -15.82 -6.14
CA ALA A 169 17.35 -15.39 -6.61
C ALA A 169 16.26 -15.30 -5.51
N GLN A 170 16.63 -15.41 -4.23
CA GLN A 170 15.70 -15.34 -3.10
C GLN A 170 16.15 -14.36 -2.01
N PRO A 171 15.88 -13.06 -2.14
CA PRO A 171 16.33 -12.09 -1.16
C PRO A 171 15.70 -12.31 0.23
N ARG A 172 16.56 -12.23 1.25
CA ARG A 172 16.18 -12.02 2.66
C ARG A 172 15.89 -10.54 2.87
N VAL A 173 14.61 -10.20 3.01
CA VAL A 173 14.13 -8.84 3.16
C VAL A 173 13.77 -8.59 4.62
N LEU A 174 14.22 -7.47 5.19
CA LEU A 174 13.79 -7.05 6.52
C LEU A 174 12.66 -6.04 6.40
N SER A 175 11.51 -6.37 6.99
CA SER A 175 10.34 -5.50 7.01
C SER A 175 10.28 -4.67 8.28
N PHE A 176 9.97 -3.38 8.13
CA PHE A 176 9.72 -2.46 9.23
C PHE A 176 8.26 -2.01 9.21
N GLY A 177 7.63 -1.92 10.39
CA GLY A 177 6.28 -1.39 10.52
C GLY A 177 5.24 -2.44 10.88
N GLY A 178 4.21 -2.54 10.06
CA GLY A 178 2.98 -3.28 10.32
C GLY A 178 1.99 -2.48 11.17
N TRP A 179 0.75 -2.97 11.25
CA TRP A 179 -0.36 -2.34 11.95
C TRP A 179 0.00 -1.86 13.36
N SER A 180 0.41 -2.76 14.25
CA SER A 180 0.68 -2.43 15.66
C SER A 180 1.73 -1.33 15.82
N PHE A 181 2.84 -1.39 15.08
CA PHE A 181 3.89 -0.37 15.12
C PHE A 181 3.41 0.97 14.56
N SER A 182 2.58 0.94 13.52
CA SER A 182 2.10 2.15 12.86
C SER A 182 0.98 2.83 13.65
N THR A 183 0.26 2.10 14.50
CA THR A 183 -0.95 2.61 15.18
C THR A 183 -0.90 2.63 16.71
N ALA A 184 0.06 1.97 17.37
CA ALA A 184 0.14 1.97 18.83
C ALA A 184 0.71 3.29 19.39
N LEU A 185 0.26 3.68 20.59
CA LEU A 185 0.60 4.96 21.23
C LEU A 185 2.10 5.19 21.44
N ASP A 186 2.87 4.11 21.60
CA ASP A 186 4.31 4.12 21.84
C ASP A 186 5.15 4.20 20.56
N SER A 187 4.56 3.93 19.38
CA SER A 187 5.31 3.72 18.13
C SER A 187 4.76 4.47 16.91
N TYR A 188 3.49 4.88 16.90
CA TYR A 188 2.86 5.58 15.76
C TYR A 188 3.62 6.81 15.26
N ALA A 189 4.37 7.47 16.17
CA ALA A 189 5.10 8.69 15.88
C ALA A 189 6.44 8.42 15.18
N ILE A 190 6.96 7.19 15.21
CA ILE A 190 8.33 6.87 14.78
C ILE A 190 8.46 7.07 13.27
N PHE A 191 7.65 6.43 12.43
CA PHE A 191 7.70 6.71 10.98
C PHE A 191 7.35 8.16 10.64
N ARG A 192 6.33 8.73 11.28
CA ARG A 192 5.93 10.14 11.06
C ARG A 192 7.09 11.12 11.27
N LYS A 193 7.86 10.93 12.36
CA LYS A 193 9.05 11.73 12.67
C LYS A 193 10.24 11.35 11.78
N GLY A 194 10.44 10.06 11.56
CA GLY A 194 11.57 9.51 10.81
C GLY A 194 11.64 10.00 9.38
N VAL A 195 10.50 10.21 8.71
CA VAL A 195 10.48 10.70 7.33
C VAL A 195 10.62 12.22 7.19
N THR A 196 10.64 12.97 8.29
CA THR A 196 10.82 14.44 8.24
C THR A 196 12.17 14.84 7.66
N ASP A 197 12.28 16.05 7.08
CA ASP A 197 13.55 16.55 6.53
C ASP A 197 14.69 16.51 7.56
N ALA A 198 14.36 16.73 8.83
CA ALA A 198 15.33 16.74 9.92
C ALA A 198 15.87 15.35 10.29
N GLN A 199 15.10 14.28 10.08
CA GLN A 199 15.42 12.94 10.60
C GLN A 199 15.64 11.88 9.53
N ARG A 200 15.17 12.11 8.29
CA ARG A 200 15.21 11.08 7.23
C ARG A 200 16.61 10.57 6.93
N GLU A 201 17.62 11.44 6.99
CA GLU A 201 19.02 11.05 6.75
C GLU A 201 19.51 10.06 7.81
N LYS A 202 19.21 10.32 9.09
CA LYS A 202 19.55 9.43 10.20
C LYS A 202 18.81 8.11 10.06
N PHE A 203 17.49 8.16 9.88
CA PHE A 203 16.68 6.96 9.79
C PHE A 203 17.07 6.08 8.59
N ALA A 204 17.19 6.65 7.39
CA ALA A 204 17.59 5.93 6.20
C ALA A 204 19.01 5.34 6.33
N THR A 205 19.94 6.08 6.93
CA THR A 205 21.31 5.58 7.16
C THR A 205 21.32 4.40 8.13
N ASN A 206 20.57 4.48 9.23
CA ASN A 206 20.52 3.43 10.23
C ASN A 206 19.95 2.12 9.68
N VAL A 207 18.81 2.14 8.99
CA VAL A 207 18.19 0.93 8.43
C VAL A 207 19.05 0.30 7.33
N VAL A 208 19.70 1.13 6.49
CA VAL A 208 20.59 0.64 5.42
C VAL A 208 21.88 0.04 6.00
N ASN A 209 22.47 0.67 7.01
CA ASN A 209 23.66 0.13 7.67
C ASN A 209 23.32 -1.20 8.35
N PHE A 210 22.20 -1.28 9.05
CA PHE A 210 21.76 -2.54 9.66
C PHE A 210 21.58 -3.65 8.61
N ALA A 211 20.99 -3.34 7.45
CA ALA A 211 20.84 -4.30 6.36
C ALA A 211 22.19 -4.81 5.84
N LYS A 212 23.16 -3.90 5.63
CA LYS A 212 24.51 -4.22 5.17
C LYS A 212 25.27 -5.06 6.20
N ASP A 213 25.26 -4.64 7.46
CA ASP A 213 25.97 -5.30 8.56
C ASP A 213 25.47 -6.73 8.79
N ASN A 214 24.20 -7.00 8.48
CA ASN A 214 23.57 -8.32 8.63
C ASN A 214 23.46 -9.11 7.31
N ASN A 215 24.11 -8.68 6.23
CA ASN A 215 24.09 -9.35 4.92
C ASN A 215 22.67 -9.66 4.40
N LEU A 216 21.75 -8.72 4.60
CA LEU A 216 20.40 -8.77 4.07
C LEU A 216 20.39 -8.41 2.59
N ASN A 217 19.31 -8.80 1.89
CA ASN A 217 19.17 -8.60 0.45
C ASN A 217 18.03 -7.65 0.08
N GLY A 218 17.35 -7.08 1.06
CA GLY A 218 16.40 -6.03 0.82
C GLY A 218 15.80 -5.44 2.09
N LEU A 219 15.11 -4.33 1.90
CA LEU A 219 14.30 -3.66 2.91
C LEU A 219 12.87 -3.51 2.42
N ASP A 220 11.94 -3.63 3.34
CA ASP A 220 10.52 -3.43 3.11
C ASP A 220 9.95 -2.51 4.19
N PHE A 221 9.08 -1.60 3.78
CA PHE A 221 8.44 -0.66 4.71
C PHE A 221 6.93 -0.79 4.63
N ASP A 222 6.34 -1.22 5.73
CA ASP A 222 4.92 -1.43 5.93
C ASP A 222 4.37 -0.36 6.87
N TRP A 223 4.27 0.88 6.37
CA TRP A 223 3.70 1.99 7.14
C TRP A 223 2.18 2.07 6.93
N GLU A 224 1.44 1.83 8.01
CA GLU A 224 -0.03 1.83 8.03
C GLU A 224 -0.65 3.02 8.79
N TYR A 225 -1.00 4.15 8.17
CA TYR A 225 -0.69 4.60 6.80
C TYR A 225 -0.25 6.08 6.82
N PRO A 226 0.66 6.52 5.93
CA PRO A 226 1.01 7.92 5.79
C PRO A 226 -0.22 8.78 5.51
N GLY A 227 -0.43 9.82 6.33
CA GLY A 227 -1.56 10.74 6.18
C GLY A 227 -2.93 10.17 6.55
N ALA A 228 -3.00 9.00 7.19
CA ALA A 228 -4.26 8.40 7.64
C ALA A 228 -5.01 9.33 8.62
N PRO A 229 -6.25 9.75 8.33
CA PRO A 229 -6.92 10.79 9.10
C PRO A 229 -7.64 10.28 10.35
N ASP A 230 -7.92 8.98 10.44
CA ASP A 230 -9.03 8.44 11.22
C ASP A 230 -8.68 7.18 12.05
N ILE A 231 -7.39 6.89 12.23
CA ILE A 231 -6.95 5.78 13.09
C ILE A 231 -7.30 6.08 14.56
N PRO A 232 -8.15 5.26 15.22
CA PRO A 232 -8.56 5.52 16.60
C PRO A 232 -7.38 5.49 17.58
N GLY A 233 -7.40 6.39 18.56
CA GLY A 233 -6.41 6.42 19.64
C GLY A 233 -5.13 7.20 19.33
N ILE A 234 -4.90 7.61 18.09
CA ILE A 234 -3.74 8.44 17.70
C ILE A 234 -4.17 9.70 16.95
N PRO A 235 -3.35 10.77 16.91
CA PRO A 235 -3.65 11.96 16.11
C PRO A 235 -3.75 11.64 14.61
N ALA A 236 -4.56 12.42 13.89
CA ALA A 236 -4.62 12.38 12.43
C ALA A 236 -3.22 12.55 11.82
N GLY A 237 -2.94 11.79 10.75
CA GLY A 237 -1.72 11.91 9.96
C GLY A 237 -1.62 13.26 9.25
N ASP A 238 -0.39 13.67 8.96
CA ASP A 238 -0.14 14.91 8.25
C ASP A 238 -0.27 14.68 6.74
N LYS A 239 -0.92 15.60 6.02
CA LYS A 239 -1.14 15.46 4.57
C LYS A 239 0.15 15.42 3.74
N GLY A 240 1.27 15.88 4.31
CA GLY A 240 2.60 15.81 3.73
C GLY A 240 3.36 14.52 4.04
N ASP A 241 2.84 13.62 4.88
CA ASP A 241 3.48 12.35 5.25
C ASP A 241 3.87 11.54 4.01
N GLY A 242 2.98 11.40 3.03
CA GLY A 242 3.26 10.64 1.80
C GLY A 242 4.41 11.19 0.96
N LYS A 243 4.50 12.52 0.83
CA LYS A 243 5.62 13.16 0.11
C LYS A 243 6.93 12.97 0.85
N ARG A 244 6.90 13.14 2.17
CA ARG A 244 8.07 12.91 3.03
C ARG A 244 8.51 11.45 3.01
N TYR A 245 7.56 10.52 2.94
CA TYR A 245 7.81 9.10 2.79
C TYR A 245 8.50 8.77 1.46
N LEU A 246 8.02 9.32 0.35
CA LEU A 246 8.68 9.18 -0.96
C LEU A 246 10.13 9.67 -0.93
N GLU A 247 10.40 10.82 -0.32
CA GLU A 247 11.76 11.33 -0.20
C GLU A 247 12.65 10.46 0.71
N PHE A 248 12.08 9.86 1.76
CA PHE A 248 12.76 8.84 2.54
C PHE A 248 13.09 7.59 1.70
N LEU A 249 12.14 7.08 0.90
CA LEU A 249 12.36 5.90 0.05
C LEU A 249 13.45 6.15 -1.01
N LYS A 250 13.47 7.34 -1.64
CA LYS A 250 14.55 7.74 -2.56
C LYS A 250 15.91 7.70 -1.88
N MET A 251 15.99 8.24 -0.67
CA MET A 251 17.22 8.26 0.12
C MET A 251 17.68 6.86 0.54
N VAL A 252 16.75 5.95 0.88
CA VAL A 252 17.07 4.54 1.14
C VAL A 252 17.60 3.89 -0.14
N ARG A 253 16.91 4.07 -1.28
CA ARG A 253 17.32 3.54 -2.59
C ARG A 253 18.73 3.98 -2.97
N ASP A 254 19.04 5.27 -2.84
CA ASP A 254 20.36 5.82 -3.16
C ASP A 254 21.49 5.17 -2.35
N LYS A 255 21.22 4.80 -1.09
CA LYS A 255 22.17 4.15 -0.19
C LYS A 255 22.22 2.62 -0.35
N LEU A 256 21.27 2.03 -1.10
CA LEU A 256 21.02 0.59 -1.21
C LEU A 256 20.80 0.15 -2.68
N PRO A 257 21.79 0.38 -3.59
CA PRO A 257 21.60 0.13 -5.03
C PRO A 257 21.59 -1.35 -5.43
N GLU A 258 22.17 -2.24 -4.62
CA GLU A 258 22.34 -3.67 -4.96
C GLU A 258 21.35 -4.61 -4.23
N MET A 259 20.43 -4.08 -3.44
CA MET A 259 19.42 -4.89 -2.74
C MET A 259 18.00 -4.39 -3.04
N THR A 260 17.01 -5.24 -2.77
CA THR A 260 15.62 -4.90 -3.08
C THR A 260 15.08 -3.86 -2.10
N LEU A 261 14.22 -2.98 -2.58
CA LEU A 261 13.42 -2.07 -1.78
C LEU A 261 11.96 -2.25 -2.16
N SER A 262 11.11 -2.50 -1.17
CA SER A 262 9.67 -2.59 -1.36
C SER A 262 8.92 -1.80 -0.31
N ILE A 263 7.62 -1.65 -0.54
CA ILE A 263 6.68 -1.21 0.47
C ILE A 263 5.46 -2.14 0.49
N ALA A 264 4.82 -2.24 1.64
CA ALA A 264 3.44 -2.67 1.70
C ALA A 264 2.50 -1.45 1.55
N SER A 265 1.45 -1.59 0.77
CA SER A 265 0.53 -0.50 0.42
C SER A 265 -0.91 -0.98 0.51
N PRO A 266 -1.84 -0.17 1.06
CA PRO A 266 -3.24 -0.54 1.12
C PRO A 266 -3.84 -0.67 -0.28
N ALA A 267 -4.74 -1.64 -0.48
CA ALA A 267 -5.59 -1.70 -1.68
C ALA A 267 -6.79 -0.72 -1.59
N SER A 268 -7.15 -0.30 -0.38
CA SER A 268 -8.23 0.66 -0.16
C SER A 268 -7.89 2.04 -0.73
N TYR A 269 -8.76 2.56 -1.59
CA TYR A 269 -8.69 3.95 -2.09
C TYR A 269 -8.60 4.96 -0.93
N TRP A 270 -9.28 4.71 0.20
CA TRP A 270 -9.31 5.64 1.32
C TRP A 270 -7.90 5.95 1.86
N TYR A 271 -7.10 4.90 2.12
CA TYR A 271 -5.75 5.04 2.65
C TYR A 271 -4.69 5.22 1.56
N LEU A 272 -4.88 4.64 0.38
CA LEU A 272 -3.93 4.76 -0.73
C LEU A 272 -3.75 6.22 -1.19
N LYS A 273 -4.76 7.08 -0.99
CA LYS A 273 -4.67 8.53 -1.25
C LYS A 273 -3.50 9.22 -0.54
N GLY A 274 -3.06 8.67 0.58
CA GLY A 274 -1.90 9.16 1.33
C GLY A 274 -0.56 8.90 0.64
N PHE A 275 -0.53 8.02 -0.38
CA PHE A 275 0.68 7.60 -1.06
C PHE A 275 0.80 8.28 -2.43
N PRO A 276 1.94 8.92 -2.77
CA PRO A 276 2.27 9.26 -4.15
C PRO A 276 2.68 7.99 -4.91
N ILE A 277 1.75 7.03 -5.05
CA ILE A 277 2.05 5.64 -5.39
C ILE A 277 2.75 5.48 -6.75
N LYS A 278 2.41 6.34 -7.73
CA LYS A 278 3.05 6.35 -9.05
C LYS A 278 4.52 6.75 -8.97
N ASP A 279 4.86 7.72 -8.12
CA ASP A 279 6.25 8.15 -7.94
C ASP A 279 7.01 7.15 -7.07
N ILE A 280 6.34 6.50 -6.11
CA ILE A 280 6.92 5.41 -5.32
C ILE A 280 7.27 4.22 -6.22
N SER A 281 6.40 3.84 -7.17
CA SER A 281 6.68 2.73 -8.09
C SER A 281 7.89 2.96 -8.99
N ASP A 282 8.29 4.22 -9.20
CA ASP A 282 9.50 4.57 -9.95
C ASP A 282 10.79 4.41 -9.09
N VAL A 283 10.67 4.15 -7.78
CA VAL A 283 11.77 4.08 -6.81
C VAL A 283 11.98 2.67 -6.24
N VAL A 284 10.89 1.96 -5.97
CA VAL A 284 10.89 0.62 -5.35
C VAL A 284 10.92 -0.49 -6.42
N ASP A 285 11.45 -1.67 -6.08
CA ASP A 285 11.48 -2.80 -7.02
C ASP A 285 10.08 -3.42 -7.20
N TYR A 286 9.28 -3.43 -6.14
CA TYR A 286 7.91 -3.92 -6.14
C TYR A 286 7.10 -3.29 -5.00
N ILE A 287 5.78 -3.34 -5.15
CA ILE A 287 4.81 -2.91 -4.14
C ILE A 287 3.98 -4.13 -3.77
N VAL A 288 3.91 -4.44 -2.47
CA VAL A 288 3.02 -5.48 -1.94
C VAL A 288 1.68 -4.81 -1.61
N PHE A 289 0.68 -5.01 -2.47
CA PHE A 289 -0.67 -4.53 -2.17
C PHE A 289 -1.32 -5.44 -1.12
N ILE A 290 -1.76 -4.84 -0.02
CA ILE A 290 -2.51 -5.48 1.06
C ILE A 290 -3.96 -5.65 0.57
N THR A 291 -4.21 -6.75 -0.15
CA THR A 291 -5.52 -7.11 -0.73
C THR A 291 -6.29 -8.11 0.14
N TYR A 292 -6.05 -8.09 1.43
CA TYR A 292 -6.78 -8.80 2.48
C TYR A 292 -7.24 -7.78 3.52
N ASP A 293 -8.02 -8.22 4.52
CA ASP A 293 -8.65 -7.33 5.52
C ASP A 293 -9.44 -6.18 4.84
N LEU A 294 -9.99 -6.41 3.64
CA LEU A 294 -10.85 -5.45 2.93
C LEU A 294 -12.19 -5.25 3.66
N HIS A 295 -12.65 -6.31 4.32
CA HIS A 295 -13.82 -6.32 5.17
C HIS A 295 -13.55 -7.09 6.44
N GLY A 296 -14.22 -6.70 7.52
CA GLY A 296 -14.08 -7.37 8.79
C GLY A 296 -15.11 -6.91 9.80
N GLN A 297 -14.87 -7.26 11.07
CA GLN A 297 -15.84 -7.00 12.12
C GLN A 297 -16.10 -5.50 12.36
N TRP A 298 -15.18 -4.64 11.95
CA TRP A 298 -15.33 -3.19 11.97
C TRP A 298 -16.41 -2.66 11.02
N ASP A 299 -16.83 -3.44 10.01
CA ASP A 299 -17.91 -3.07 9.07
C ASP A 299 -19.31 -3.48 9.57
N TYR A 300 -19.40 -4.13 10.73
CA TYR A 300 -20.67 -4.60 11.26
C TYR A 300 -21.67 -3.44 11.39
N ASN A 301 -22.83 -3.58 10.74
CA ASN A 301 -23.91 -2.59 10.72
C ASN A 301 -23.55 -1.28 10.00
N ASN A 302 -22.57 -1.31 9.09
CA ASN A 302 -22.28 -0.23 8.16
C ASN A 302 -22.88 -0.52 6.78
N ASP A 303 -24.01 0.13 6.46
CA ASP A 303 -24.71 0.01 5.18
C ASP A 303 -23.90 0.51 3.97
N TRP A 304 -22.76 1.16 4.21
CA TRP A 304 -21.89 1.74 3.18
C TRP A 304 -20.55 1.02 3.03
N SER A 305 -20.41 -0.17 3.63
CA SER A 305 -19.17 -0.95 3.59
C SER A 305 -18.89 -1.57 2.21
N ASP A 306 -19.92 -2.03 1.51
CA ASP A 306 -19.79 -2.58 0.16
C ASP A 306 -21.05 -2.33 -0.69
N PRO A 307 -20.92 -1.88 -1.96
CA PRO A 307 -22.06 -1.72 -2.84
C PRO A 307 -22.84 -3.03 -3.06
N GLY A 308 -24.12 -3.04 -2.67
CA GLY A 308 -24.99 -4.20 -2.84
C GLY A 308 -25.08 -5.14 -1.63
N CYS A 309 -24.42 -4.80 -0.53
CA CYS A 309 -24.48 -5.55 0.73
C CYS A 309 -25.24 -4.77 1.82
N ASP A 310 -26.58 -4.83 1.80
CA ASP A 310 -27.42 -4.21 2.84
C ASP A 310 -27.04 -4.73 4.25
N GLY A 311 -26.69 -3.82 5.17
CA GLY A 311 -26.31 -4.13 6.55
C GLY A 311 -24.85 -4.52 6.78
N GLY A 312 -23.97 -4.41 5.78
CA GLY A 312 -22.53 -4.69 5.91
C GLY A 312 -22.18 -6.14 6.26
N ARG A 313 -23.05 -7.08 5.88
CA ARG A 313 -22.89 -8.51 6.16
C ARG A 313 -21.99 -9.19 5.14
N LEU A 314 -20.71 -8.87 5.21
CA LEU A 314 -19.69 -9.51 4.38
C LEU A 314 -19.13 -10.72 5.13
N SER A 315 -19.03 -11.86 4.45
CA SER A 315 -18.44 -13.06 5.05
C SER A 315 -16.98 -12.74 5.40
N PRO A 316 -16.52 -12.95 6.64
CA PRO A 316 -15.15 -12.64 6.99
C PRO A 316 -14.22 -13.56 6.20
N VAL A 317 -13.36 -12.98 5.37
CA VAL A 317 -12.12 -13.66 4.93
C VAL A 317 -11.18 -13.56 6.13
N SER A 318 -11.30 -14.47 7.08
CA SER A 318 -10.42 -14.52 8.25
C SER A 318 -9.04 -15.05 7.86
N ARG A 319 -8.01 -14.49 8.52
CA ARG A 319 -6.63 -15.00 8.57
C ARG A 319 -6.55 -16.50 8.82
#